data_AF-A0A7J4RZZ2-F1
#
_entry.id   AF-A0A7J4RZZ2-F1
#
_cell.length_a   1.000
_cell.length_b   1.000
_cell.length_c   1.000
_cell.angle_alpha   90.00
_cell.angle_beta   90.00
_cell.angle_gamma   90.00
#
_symmetry.space_group_name_H-M   'P 1'
#
loop_
_entity.id
_entity.type
_entity.pdbx_description
1 polymer ?
#
loop_
_entity_poly.entity_id
_entity_poly.type
_entity_poly.pdbx_seq_one_letter_code
_entity_poly.pdbx_strand_id
1 'polypeptide(L)'
;MSSDWIASFAEGLQSVVNVSGAVKGVISSSVAEGVENGFYSITPRVIRLVIVSGLLLTGLLVFALGFGQVLENTFQAKGSGYLLAGAVFIAVGAIGYASNRR
;
A
#
# COMPACT_ATOMS: atom_id res chain seq x y z
N MET A 1 45.36 38.72 -28.85
CA MET A 1 45.42 37.59 -27.89
C MET A 1 44.33 37.76 -26.83
N SER A 2 43.04 37.78 -27.23
CA SER A 2 41.93 38.02 -26.28
C SER A 2 40.68 37.16 -26.51
N SER A 3 40.69 36.27 -27.51
CA SER A 3 39.57 35.38 -27.86
C SER A 3 39.65 34.00 -27.22
N ASP A 4 40.86 33.49 -26.99
CA ASP A 4 41.05 32.07 -26.68
C ASP A 4 40.65 31.74 -25.24
N TRP A 5 40.81 32.68 -24.31
CA TRP A 5 40.40 32.51 -22.92
C TRP A 5 38.87 32.46 -22.76
N ILE A 6 38.12 33.19 -23.61
CA ILE A 6 36.66 33.18 -23.60
C ILE A 6 36.13 31.86 -24.14
N ALA A 7 36.75 31.33 -25.20
CA ALA A 7 36.40 30.03 -25.76
C ALA A 7 36.63 28.90 -24.74
N SER A 8 37.80 28.86 -24.09
CA SER A 8 38.09 27.85 -23.04
C SER A 8 37.17 27.99 -21.82
N PHE A 9 36.79 29.20 -21.45
CA PHE A 9 35.83 29.43 -20.36
C PHE A 9 34.41 28.98 -20.74
N ALA A 10 33.97 29.25 -21.98
CA ALA A 10 32.67 28.82 -22.49
C ALA A 10 32.57 27.29 -22.61
N GLU A 11 33.62 26.62 -23.05
CA GLU A 11 33.70 25.14 -23.07
C GLU A 11 33.68 24.55 -21.66
N GLY A 12 34.37 25.18 -20.71
CA GLY A 12 34.32 24.79 -19.30
C GLY A 12 32.92 24.93 -18.70
N LEU A 13 32.22 26.03 -19.00
CA LEU A 13 30.84 26.27 -18.57
C LEU A 13 29.87 25.25 -19.20
N GLN A 14 30.00 24.97 -20.50
CA GLN A 14 29.19 23.95 -21.16
C GLN A 14 29.44 22.55 -20.59
N SER A 15 30.69 22.21 -20.28
CA SER A 15 31.05 20.94 -19.64
C SER A 15 30.39 20.81 -18.26
N VAL A 16 30.48 21.84 -17.41
CA VAL A 16 29.85 21.84 -16.08
C VAL A 16 28.33 21.78 -16.19
N VAL A 17 27.72 22.49 -17.15
CA VAL A 17 26.27 22.44 -17.39
C VAL A 17 25.83 21.07 -17.90
N ASN A 18 26.58 20.44 -18.80
CA ASN A 18 26.30 19.09 -19.27
C ASN A 18 26.46 18.05 -18.16
N VAL A 19 27.50 18.15 -17.33
CA VAL A 19 27.70 17.27 -16.18
C VAL A 19 26.58 17.49 -15.15
N SER A 20 26.20 18.73 -14.87
CA SER A 20 25.08 19.06 -13.98
C SER A 20 23.75 18.53 -14.51
N GLY A 21 23.49 18.64 -15.81
CA GLY A 21 22.33 18.07 -16.48
C GLY A 21 22.31 16.54 -16.43
N ALA A 22 23.45 15.89 -16.67
CA ALA A 22 23.60 14.44 -16.59
C ALA A 22 23.42 13.92 -15.15
N VAL A 23 24.02 14.58 -14.16
CA VAL A 23 23.89 14.25 -12.74
C VAL A 23 22.44 14.44 -12.29
N LYS A 24 21.78 15.52 -12.70
CA LYS A 24 20.35 15.75 -12.43
C LYS A 24 19.48 14.67 -13.08
N GLY A 25 19.80 14.24 -14.30
CA GLY A 25 19.14 13.14 -15.00
C GLY A 25 19.25 11.83 -14.23
N VAL A 26 20.47 11.43 -13.84
CA VAL A 26 20.73 10.18 -13.10
C VAL A 26 20.10 10.20 -11.70
N ILE A 27 20.13 11.34 -11.00
CA ILE A 27 19.46 11.47 -9.69
C ILE A 27 17.94 11.37 -9.86
N SER A 28 17.37 12.04 -10.86
CA SER A 28 15.93 11.98 -11.10
C SER A 28 15.45 10.58 -11.49
N SER A 29 16.21 9.84 -12.31
CA SER A 29 15.88 8.46 -12.67
C SER A 29 16.04 7.53 -11.47
N SER A 30 17.11 7.68 -10.68
CA SER A 30 17.34 6.86 -9.49
C SER A 30 16.29 7.09 -8.41
N VAL A 31 15.83 8.33 -8.24
CA VAL A 31 14.73 8.66 -7.32
C VAL A 31 13.40 8.13 -7.86
N ALA A 32 13.12 8.27 -9.16
CA ALA A 32 11.92 7.73 -9.77
C ALA A 32 11.85 6.20 -9.65
N GLU A 33 12.94 5.50 -9.97
CA GLU A 33 13.06 4.04 -9.80
C GLU A 33 12.98 3.63 -8.32
N GLY A 34 13.58 4.41 -7.42
CA GLY A 34 13.49 4.18 -5.97
C GLY A 34 12.06 4.31 -5.44
N VAL A 35 11.33 5.33 -5.90
CA VAL A 35 9.92 5.56 -5.55
C VAL A 35 9.03 4.48 -6.16
N GLU A 36 9.26 4.13 -7.42
CA GLU A 36 8.51 3.09 -8.14
C GLU A 36 8.68 1.73 -7.46
N ASN A 37 9.93 1.32 -7.19
CA ASN A 37 10.23 0.10 -6.45
C ASN A 37 9.65 0.11 -5.02
N GLY A 38 9.71 1.27 -4.35
CA GLY A 38 9.06 1.48 -3.05
C GLY A 38 7.55 1.27 -3.11
N PHE A 39 6.88 1.89 -4.08
CA PHE A 39 5.44 1.76 -4.30
C PHE A 39 5.05 0.31 -4.63
N TYR A 40 5.75 -0.35 -5.54
CA TYR A 40 5.47 -1.75 -5.89
C TYR A 40 5.70 -2.71 -4.71
N SER A 41 6.63 -2.40 -3.81
CA SER A 41 6.86 -3.23 -2.61
C SER A 41 5.78 -3.04 -1.53
N ILE A 42 5.23 -1.83 -1.38
CA ILE A 42 4.30 -1.49 -0.30
C ILE A 42 2.83 -1.72 -0.70
N THR A 43 2.48 -1.39 -1.94
CA THR A 43 1.11 -1.51 -2.48
C THR A 43 0.45 -2.86 -2.21
N PRO A 44 1.08 -4.03 -2.48
CA PRO A 44 0.43 -5.31 -2.22
C PRO A 44 0.16 -5.56 -0.73
N ARG A 45 1.01 -5.06 0.18
CA ARG A 45 0.78 -5.18 1.63
C ARG A 45 -0.37 -4.29 2.09
N VAL A 46 -0.48 -3.08 1.55
CA VAL A 46 -1.57 -2.15 1.86
C VAL A 46 -2.90 -2.69 1.36
N ILE A 47 -2.97 -3.16 0.11
CA ILE A 47 -4.19 -3.77 -0.45
C ILE A 47 -4.62 -4.98 0.39
N ARG A 48 -3.67 -5.84 0.77
CA ARG A 48 -3.95 -7.00 1.62
C ARG A 48 -4.49 -6.59 3.00
N LEU A 49 -3.94 -5.54 3.60
CA LEU A 49 -4.44 -4.97 4.86
C LEU A 49 -5.87 -4.46 4.74
N VAL A 50 -6.20 -3.75 3.66
CA VAL A 50 -7.56 -3.23 3.41
C VAL A 50 -8.57 -4.37 3.23
N ILE A 51 -8.19 -5.43 2.51
CA ILE A 51 -9.06 -6.61 2.33
C ILE A 51 -9.29 -7.31 3.67
N VAL A 52 -8.23 -7.50 4.46
CA VAL A 52 -8.31 -8.14 5.78
C VAL A 52 -9.15 -7.33 6.76
N SER A 53 -8.98 -6.01 6.81
CA SER A 53 -9.78 -5.15 7.67
C SER A 53 -11.26 -5.11 7.24
N GLY A 54 -11.52 -5.10 5.92
CA GLY A 54 -12.87 -5.22 5.37
C GLY A 54 -13.56 -6.53 5.80
N LEU A 55 -12.87 -7.66 5.66
CA LEU A 55 -13.37 -8.98 6.09
C LEU A 55 -13.69 -9.03 7.59
N LEU A 56 -12.83 -8.43 8.43
CA LEU A 56 -13.07 -8.36 9.88
C LEU A 56 -14.31 -7.52 10.21
N LEU A 57 -14.46 -6.35 9.58
CA LEU A 57 -15.63 -5.48 9.81
C LEU A 57 -16.92 -6.14 9.33
N THR A 58 -16.92 -6.74 8.15
CA THR A 58 -18.08 -7.49 7.64
C THR A 58 -18.41 -8.66 8.55
N GLY A 59 -17.42 -9.43 9.00
CA GLY A 59 -17.62 -10.52 9.95
C GLY A 59 -18.22 -10.03 11.27
N LEU A 60 -17.75 -8.91 11.80
CA LEU A 60 -18.26 -8.30 13.02
C LEU A 60 -19.73 -7.84 12.87
N LEU A 61 -20.07 -7.20 11.75
CA LEU A 61 -21.43 -6.75 11.46
C LEU A 61 -22.39 -7.94 11.33
N VAL A 62 -22.00 -8.98 10.59
CA VAL A 62 -22.81 -10.20 10.43
C VAL A 62 -22.98 -10.93 11.76
N PHE A 63 -21.93 -10.98 12.58
CA PHE A 63 -21.99 -11.53 13.92
C PHE A 63 -22.94 -10.75 14.83
N ALA A 64 -22.87 -9.41 14.83
CA ALA A 64 -23.75 -8.55 15.61
C ALA A 64 -25.22 -8.67 15.18
N LEU A 65 -25.48 -8.76 13.87
CA LEU A 65 -26.82 -9.01 13.33
C LEU A 65 -27.37 -10.39 13.76
N GLY A 66 -26.53 -11.43 13.69
CA GLY A 66 -26.90 -12.75 14.19
C GLY A 66 -27.19 -12.75 15.69
N PHE A 67 -26.37 -12.05 16.47
CA PHE A 67 -26.56 -11.89 17.91
C PHE A 67 -27.88 -11.18 18.24
N GLY A 68 -28.19 -10.09 17.54
CA GLY A 68 -29.47 -9.39 17.68
C GLY A 68 -30.66 -10.28 17.37
N GLN A 69 -30.61 -11.05 16.28
CA GLN A 69 -31.69 -11.96 15.90
C GLN A 69 -31.89 -13.12 16.89
N VAL A 70 -30.82 -13.63 17.49
CA VAL A 70 -30.91 -14.68 18.53
C VAL A 70 -31.51 -14.14 19.83
N LEU A 71 -31.26 -12.87 20.16
CA LEU A 71 -31.85 -12.21 21.33
C LEU A 71 -33.31 -11.81 21.15
N GLU A 72 -33.69 -11.31 19.96
CA GLU A 72 -35.07 -10.86 19.70
C GLU A 72 -36.05 -12.01 19.47
N ASN A 73 -35.62 -13.15 18.91
CA ASN A 73 -36.49 -14.26 18.57
C ASN A 73 -35.92 -15.59 19.08
N THR A 74 -36.63 -16.22 20.01
CA THR A 74 -36.43 -17.59 20.54
C THR A 74 -35.71 -18.49 19.53
N PHE A 75 -34.38 -18.60 19.65
CA PHE A 75 -33.49 -19.51 18.90
C PHE A 75 -33.97 -19.90 17.49
N GLN A 76 -34.21 -18.92 16.61
CA GLN A 76 -34.42 -19.24 15.20
C GLN A 76 -33.09 -19.68 14.57
N ALA A 77 -33.08 -20.82 13.86
CA ALA A 77 -31.92 -21.37 13.17
C ALA A 77 -31.23 -20.39 12.18
N LYS A 78 -31.94 -19.31 11.79
CA LYS A 78 -31.39 -18.23 10.98
C LYS A 78 -30.37 -17.37 11.74
N GLY A 79 -30.65 -17.02 13.00
CA GLY A 79 -29.76 -16.21 13.83
C GLY A 79 -28.45 -16.92 14.17
N SER A 80 -28.52 -18.21 14.47
CA SER A 80 -27.32 -19.05 14.68
C SER A 80 -26.49 -19.21 13.40
N GLY A 81 -27.14 -19.25 12.23
CA GLY A 81 -26.46 -19.23 10.92
C GLY A 81 -25.64 -17.96 10.70
N TYR A 82 -26.20 -16.79 11.02
CA TYR A 82 -25.47 -15.52 10.94
C TYR A 82 -24.33 -15.42 11.96
N LEU A 83 -24.51 -15.93 13.18
CA LEU A 83 -23.44 -16.00 14.18
C LEU A 83 -22.27 -16.88 13.70
N LEU A 84 -22.56 -18.06 13.16
CA LEU A 84 -21.54 -18.95 12.61
C LEU A 84 -20.82 -18.32 11.42
N ALA A 85 -21.56 -17.73 10.48
CA ALA A 85 -20.97 -17.03 9.34
C ALA A 85 -20.08 -15.87 9.78
N GLY A 86 -20.56 -15.03 10.71
CA GLY A 86 -19.78 -13.94 11.29
C GLY A 86 -18.50 -14.42 11.98
N ALA A 87 -18.59 -15.50 12.76
CA ALA A 87 -17.44 -16.10 13.42
C ALA A 87 -16.39 -16.64 12.42
N VAL A 88 -16.82 -17.27 11.33
CA VAL A 88 -15.93 -17.75 10.25
C VAL A 88 -15.25 -16.57 9.57
N PHE A 89 -15.97 -15.50 9.24
CA PHE A 89 -15.38 -14.30 8.64
C PHE A 89 -14.36 -13.63 9.57
N ILE A 90 -14.65 -13.54 10.87
CA ILE A 90 -13.71 -13.02 11.87
C ILE A 90 -12.46 -13.91 11.95
N ALA A 91 -12.63 -15.24 11.97
CA ALA A 91 -11.51 -16.18 12.01
C ALA A 91 -10.62 -16.08 10.77
N VAL A 92 -11.21 -16.03 9.57
CA VAL A 92 -10.47 -15.85 8.30
C VAL A 92 -9.75 -14.51 8.27
N GLY A 93 -10.41 -13.43 8.70
CA GLY A 93 -9.79 -12.11 8.82
C GLY A 93 -8.63 -12.10 9.81
N ALA A 94 -8.78 -12.74 10.97
CA ALA A 94 -7.74 -12.83 11.99
C ALA A 94 -6.52 -13.66 11.53
N ILE A 95 -6.75 -14.77 10.84
CA ILE A 95 -5.69 -15.59 10.23
C ILE A 95 -4.96 -14.80 9.12
N GLY A 96 -5.71 -14.10 8.27
CA GLY A 96 -5.17 -13.24 7.23
C GLY A 96 -4.31 -12.11 7.82
N TYR A 97 -4.76 -11.50 8.92
CA TYR A 97 -4.03 -10.46 9.64
C TYR A 97 -2.74 -11.01 10.28
N ALA A 98 -2.82 -12.16 10.95
CA ALA A 98 -1.67 -12.81 11.58
C ALA A 98 -0.61 -13.24 10.56
N SER A 99 -1.04 -13.71 9.39
CA SER A 99 -0.16 -14.09 8.28
C SER A 99 0.51 -12.89 7.63
N ASN A 100 -0.09 -11.70 7.69
CA ASN A 100 0.49 -10.47 7.15
C ASN A 100 1.52 -9.80 8.08
N ARG A 101 1.62 -10.25 9.35
CA ARG A 101 2.63 -9.80 10.32
C ARG A 101 3.94 -10.60 10.25
N ARG A 102 3.94 -11.77 9.61
CA ARG A 102 5.14 -12.57 9.33
C ARG A 102 5.74 -12.17 7.99
#